data_AF-A0A958LTG1-F1
#
_entry.id   AF-A0A958LTG1-F1
#
_cell.length_a   1.000
_cell.length_b   1.000
_cell.length_c   1.000
_cell.angle_alpha   90.00
_cell.angle_beta   90.00
_cell.angle_gamma   90.00
#
_symmetry.space_group_name_H-M   'P 1'
#
loop_
_entity.id
_entity.type
_entity.pdbx_description
1 polymer ?
#
loop_
_entity_poly.entity_id
_entity_poly.type
_entity_poly.pdbx_seq_one_letter_code
_entity_poly.pdbx_strand_id
1 'polypeptide(L)'
;MKEIIDLLEDKNCHLEKFYRLNECELLNFAEGNFDNLESFYHSRESLLEMIHKIDKLIEESNTGPIEQVGVSDSDKKLMLEAISYKNELVTRILAQDLQILSIIEKTKSGIIKELSSVRAARKAMKGYHSGGGSSQLDEKA
;
A
#
# COMPACT_ATOMS: atom_id res chain seq x y z
N MET A 1 -18.70 -28.11 -3.52
CA MET A 1 -17.75 -28.19 -2.38
C MET A 1 -16.31 -28.11 -2.83
N LYS A 2 -15.81 -29.06 -3.65
CA LYS A 2 -14.42 -29.03 -4.13
C LYS A 2 -14.07 -27.74 -4.87
N GLU A 3 -14.94 -27.29 -5.77
CA GLU A 3 -14.79 -26.00 -6.49
C GLU A 3 -14.70 -24.78 -5.54
N ILE A 4 -15.44 -24.76 -4.43
CA ILE A 4 -15.37 -23.68 -3.44
C ILE A 4 -14.03 -23.71 -2.71
N ILE A 5 -13.51 -24.90 -2.39
CA ILE A 5 -12.20 -25.06 -1.75
C ILE A 5 -11.10 -24.58 -2.72
N ASP A 6 -11.17 -24.98 -3.99
CA ASP A 6 -10.22 -24.54 -5.02
C ASP A 6 -10.24 -23.00 -5.17
N LEU A 7 -11.42 -22.38 -5.19
CA LEU A 7 -11.56 -20.91 -5.22
C LEU A 7 -10.99 -20.24 -3.96
N LEU A 8 -11.15 -20.83 -2.77
CA LEU A 8 -10.58 -20.31 -1.53
C LEU A 8 -9.05 -20.40 -1.52
N GLU A 9 -8.48 -21.49 -2.04
CA GLU A 9 -7.04 -21.66 -2.20
C GLU A 9 -6.47 -20.67 -3.22
N ASP A 10 -7.14 -20.47 -4.36
CA ASP A 10 -6.76 -19.47 -5.36
C ASP A 10 -6.79 -18.06 -4.76
N LYS A 11 -7.81 -17.74 -3.97
CA LYS A 11 -7.88 -16.46 -3.23
C LYS A 11 -6.68 -16.30 -2.30
N ASN A 12 -6.32 -17.34 -1.55
CA ASN A 12 -5.15 -17.31 -0.66
C ASN A 12 -3.85 -17.12 -1.43
N CYS A 13 -3.68 -17.74 -2.60
CA CYS A 13 -2.52 -17.54 -3.47
C CYS A 13 -2.37 -16.06 -3.91
N HIS A 14 -3.48 -15.40 -4.24
CA HIS A 14 -3.45 -13.97 -4.56
C HIS A 14 -3.16 -13.09 -3.34
N LEU A 15 -3.69 -13.43 -2.17
CA LEU A 15 -3.36 -12.74 -0.91
C LEU A 15 -1.88 -12.91 -0.53
N GLU A 16 -1.29 -14.09 -0.74
CA GLU A 16 0.16 -14.28 -0.55
C GLU A 16 0.98 -13.39 -1.47
N LYS A 17 0.61 -13.31 -2.75
CA LYS A 17 1.27 -12.40 -3.71
C LYS A 17 1.17 -10.96 -3.26
N PHE A 18 0.02 -10.55 -2.74
CA PHE A 18 -0.19 -9.21 -2.19
C PHE A 18 0.71 -8.95 -0.98
N TYR A 19 0.76 -9.90 -0.04
CA TYR A 19 1.61 -9.83 1.14
C TYR A 19 3.09 -9.70 0.77
N ARG A 20 3.58 -10.51 -0.17
CA ARG A 20 4.99 -10.47 -0.63
C ARG A 20 5.33 -9.18 -1.37
N LEU A 21 4.41 -8.69 -2.20
CA LEU A 21 4.55 -7.40 -2.88
C LEU A 21 4.74 -6.27 -1.85
N ASN A 22 3.91 -6.26 -0.80
CA ASN A 22 4.04 -5.32 0.30
C ASN A 22 5.38 -5.46 1.05
N GLU A 23 5.85 -6.68 1.35
CA GLU A 23 7.16 -6.88 2.00
C GLU A 23 8.32 -6.30 1.17
N CYS A 24 8.31 -6.55 -0.14
CA CYS A 24 9.37 -6.08 -1.03
C CYS A 24 9.41 -4.55 -1.07
N GLU A 25 8.26 -3.89 -1.24
CA GLU A 25 8.20 -2.44 -1.33
C GLU A 25 8.40 -1.74 0.03
N LEU A 26 8.05 -2.39 1.14
CA LEU A 26 8.39 -1.87 2.47
C LEU A 26 9.91 -1.71 2.66
N LEU A 27 10.73 -2.60 2.10
CA LEU A 27 12.19 -2.45 2.12
C LEU A 27 12.63 -1.23 1.31
N ASN A 28 12.09 -1.05 0.10
CA ASN A 28 12.38 0.12 -0.74
C ASN A 28 12.00 1.42 -0.02
N PHE A 29 10.81 1.48 0.59
CA PHE A 29 10.32 2.66 1.29
C PHE A 29 11.13 2.96 2.55
N ALA A 30 11.63 1.94 3.26
CA ALA A 30 12.51 2.13 4.41
C ALA A 30 13.84 2.80 4.01
N GLU A 31 14.32 2.55 2.79
CA GLU A 31 15.51 3.21 2.21
C GLU A 31 15.20 4.57 1.57
N GLY A 32 13.93 4.98 1.56
CA GLY A 32 13.48 6.22 0.92
C GLY A 32 13.41 6.12 -0.61
N ASN A 33 13.47 4.92 -1.18
CA ASN A 33 13.30 4.68 -2.60
C ASN A 33 11.81 4.52 -2.92
N PHE A 34 11.27 5.45 -3.70
CA PHE A 34 9.86 5.47 -4.12
C PHE A 34 9.69 5.37 -5.65
N ASP A 35 10.74 5.02 -6.39
CA ASP A 35 10.73 5.03 -7.86
C ASP A 35 9.66 4.08 -8.45
N ASN A 36 9.38 2.98 -7.74
CA ASN A 36 8.41 1.97 -8.15
C ASN A 36 6.99 2.20 -7.58
N LEU A 37 6.73 3.32 -6.90
CA LEU A 37 5.46 3.54 -6.17
C LEU A 37 4.22 3.38 -7.06
N GLU A 38 4.27 3.88 -8.29
CA GLU A 38 3.15 3.78 -9.23
C GLU A 38 2.92 2.32 -9.65
N SER A 39 3.99 1.59 -9.94
CA SER A 39 3.94 0.16 -10.33
C SER A 39 3.44 -0.71 -9.17
N PHE A 40 3.87 -0.40 -7.95
CA PHE A 40 3.38 -1.02 -6.73
C PHE A 40 1.86 -0.84 -6.58
N TYR A 41 1.36 0.40 -6.74
CA TYR A 41 -0.07 0.71 -6.68
C TYR A 41 -0.87 -0.07 -7.73
N HIS A 42 -0.43 -0.06 -8.99
CA HIS A 42 -1.08 -0.79 -10.07
C HIS A 42 -1.10 -2.30 -9.83
N SER A 43 0.01 -2.85 -9.33
CA SER A 43 0.12 -4.28 -9.03
C SER A 43 -0.81 -4.68 -7.90
N ARG A 44 -0.93 -3.84 -6.86
CA ARG A 44 -1.90 -4.04 -5.77
C ARG A 44 -3.34 -4.00 -6.25
N GLU A 45 -3.69 -3.01 -7.05
CA GLU A 45 -5.04 -2.89 -7.60
C GLU A 45 -5.40 -4.12 -8.44
N SER A 46 -4.48 -4.54 -9.31
CA SER A 46 -4.66 -5.74 -10.14
C SER A 46 -4.89 -7.01 -9.30
N LEU A 47 -4.17 -7.16 -8.18
CA LEU A 47 -4.37 -8.29 -7.27
C LEU A 47 -5.73 -8.21 -6.55
N LEU A 48 -6.17 -7.02 -6.12
CA LEU A 48 -7.49 -6.81 -5.52
C LEU A 48 -8.61 -7.12 -6.51
N GLU A 49 -8.47 -6.72 -7.77
CA GLU A 49 -9.43 -7.07 -8.82
C GLU A 49 -9.56 -8.58 -9.00
N MET A 50 -8.44 -9.32 -8.99
CA MET A 50 -8.45 -10.78 -9.08
C MET A 50 -9.14 -11.42 -7.87
N ILE A 51 -8.83 -10.94 -6.66
CA ILE A 51 -9.51 -11.39 -5.43
C ILE A 51 -11.01 -11.10 -5.49
N HIS A 52 -11.41 -9.92 -5.97
CA HIS A 52 -12.81 -9.55 -6.10
C HIS A 52 -13.56 -10.40 -7.12
N LYS A 53 -12.91 -10.79 -8.22
CA LYS A 53 -13.47 -11.75 -9.19
C LYS A 53 -13.68 -13.12 -8.55
N ILE A 54 -12.71 -13.61 -7.77
CA ILE A 54 -12.85 -14.88 -7.05
C ILE A 54 -13.99 -14.81 -6.03
N ASP A 55 -14.14 -13.70 -5.32
CA ASP A 55 -15.27 -13.52 -4.39
C ASP A 55 -16.63 -13.63 -5.08
N LYS A 56 -16.79 -13.04 -6.28
CA LYS A 56 -18.00 -13.19 -7.09
C LYS A 56 -18.25 -14.66 -7.49
N LEU A 57 -17.20 -15.37 -7.91
CA LEU A 57 -17.32 -16.79 -8.26
C LEU A 57 -17.75 -17.62 -7.05
N ILE A 58 -17.22 -17.34 -5.86
CA ILE A 58 -17.63 -18.02 -4.62
C ILE A 58 -19.12 -17.75 -4.31
N GLU A 59 -19.59 -16.51 -4.51
CA GLU A 59 -21.00 -16.14 -4.31
C GLU A 59 -21.94 -16.84 -5.32
N GLU A 60 -21.53 -16.90 -6.59
CA GLU A 60 -22.25 -17.59 -7.66
C GLU A 60 -22.32 -19.11 -7.40
N SER A 61 -21.21 -19.74 -6.98
CA SER A 61 -21.18 -21.16 -6.61
C SER A 61 -22.04 -21.49 -5.38
N ASN A 62 -22.32 -20.50 -4.51
CA ASN A 62 -23.17 -20.67 -3.32
C ASN A 62 -24.67 -20.46 -3.59
N THR A 63 -25.05 -19.87 -4.72
CA THR A 63 -26.46 -19.54 -5.05
C THR A 63 -27.17 -20.61 -5.91
N GLY A 64 -26.46 -21.64 -6.37
CA GLY A 64 -27.05 -22.80 -7.04
C GLY A 64 -27.98 -23.63 -6.14
N PRO A 65 -28.84 -24.49 -6.72
CA PRO A 65 -29.66 -25.41 -5.93
C PRO A 65 -28.74 -26.22 -5.00
N ILE A 66 -29.03 -26.16 -3.70
CA ILE A 66 -28.31 -26.92 -2.67
C ILE A 66 -28.61 -28.39 -2.93
N GLU A 67 -27.86 -29.01 -3.83
CA GLU A 67 -27.79 -30.46 -3.88
C GLU A 67 -27.26 -30.89 -2.51
N GLN A 68 -28.08 -31.63 -1.76
CA GLN A 68 -27.74 -32.22 -0.47
C GLN A 68 -26.70 -33.34 -0.65
N VAL A 69 -25.62 -33.07 -1.36
CA VAL A 69 -24.44 -33.91 -1.39
C VAL A 69 -23.79 -33.77 -0.02
N GLY A 70 -23.85 -34.83 0.76
CA GLY A 70 -23.27 -34.89 2.10
C GLY A 70 -21.82 -34.39 2.07
N VAL A 71 -21.60 -33.24 2.68
CA VAL A 71 -20.26 -32.65 2.80
C VAL A 71 -19.42 -33.57 3.67
N SER A 72 -18.33 -34.11 3.12
CA SER A 72 -17.42 -34.96 3.88
C SER A 72 -16.74 -34.14 4.99
N ASP A 73 -16.43 -34.79 6.11
CA ASP A 73 -15.72 -34.09 7.20
C ASP A 73 -14.30 -33.67 6.79
N SER A 74 -13.68 -34.35 5.80
CA SER A 74 -12.43 -33.91 5.18
C SER A 74 -12.59 -32.58 4.43
N ASP A 75 -13.67 -32.41 3.66
CA ASP A 75 -13.87 -31.17 2.90
C ASP A 75 -14.15 -29.99 3.84
N LYS A 76 -14.89 -30.20 4.94
CA LYS A 76 -15.10 -29.17 5.97
C LYS A 76 -13.77 -28.75 6.59
N LYS A 77 -12.89 -29.71 6.87
CA LYS A 77 -11.58 -29.43 7.46
C LYS A 77 -10.73 -28.57 6.52
N LEU A 78 -10.62 -28.94 5.24
CA LEU A 78 -9.87 -28.17 4.23
C LEU A 78 -10.41 -26.75 4.08
N MET A 79 -11.74 -26.61 4.05
CA MET A 79 -12.38 -25.30 3.96
C MET A 79 -12.06 -24.42 5.19
N LEU A 80 -12.09 -24.98 6.40
CA LEU A 80 -11.73 -24.25 7.63
C LEU A 80 -10.26 -23.85 7.64
N GLU A 81 -9.35 -24.72 7.18
CA GLU A 81 -7.93 -24.42 7.03
C GLU A 81 -7.70 -23.26 6.05
N ALA A 82 -8.33 -23.31 4.87
CA ALA A 82 -8.23 -22.25 3.87
C ALA A 82 -8.77 -20.90 4.40
N ILE A 83 -9.90 -20.90 5.12
CA ILE A 83 -10.46 -19.69 5.74
C ILE A 83 -9.56 -19.15 6.85
N SER A 84 -9.00 -20.01 7.70
CA SER A 84 -8.08 -19.59 8.76
C SER A 84 -6.84 -18.95 8.17
N TYR A 85 -6.27 -19.56 7.14
CA TYR A 85 -5.07 -19.04 6.47
C TYR A 85 -5.33 -17.69 5.80
N LYS A 86 -6.49 -17.54 5.14
CA LYS A 86 -6.96 -16.25 4.61
C LYS A 86 -6.97 -15.16 5.69
N ASN A 87 -7.54 -15.45 6.85
CA ASN A 87 -7.67 -14.48 7.94
C ASN A 87 -6.31 -14.06 8.50
N GLU A 88 -5.37 -15.00 8.57
CA GLU A 88 -3.99 -14.72 8.94
C GLU A 88 -3.32 -13.78 7.92
N LEU A 89 -3.41 -14.10 6.62
CA LEU A 89 -2.86 -13.27 5.55
C LEU A 89 -3.41 -11.85 5.58
N VAL A 90 -4.74 -11.71 5.67
CA VAL A 90 -5.40 -10.39 5.73
C VAL A 90 -4.92 -9.58 6.93
N THR A 91 -4.81 -10.21 8.10
CA THR A 91 -4.32 -9.54 9.31
C THR A 91 -2.89 -9.01 9.13
N ARG A 92 -2.01 -9.83 8.53
CA ARG A 92 -0.63 -9.43 8.24
C ARG A 92 -0.54 -8.31 7.20
N ILE A 93 -1.34 -8.40 6.13
CA ILE A 93 -1.42 -7.36 5.08
C ILE A 93 -1.87 -6.03 5.68
N LEU A 94 -2.88 -6.02 6.54
CA LEU A 94 -3.34 -4.80 7.21
C LEU A 94 -2.23 -4.19 8.09
N ALA A 95 -1.45 -5.01 8.78
CA ALA A 95 -0.31 -4.53 9.55
C ALA A 95 0.78 -3.92 8.66
N GLN A 96 1.03 -4.47 7.46
CA GLN A 96 1.94 -3.89 6.48
C GLN A 96 1.42 -2.54 5.95
N ASP A 97 0.12 -2.46 5.64
CA ASP A 97 -0.48 -1.23 5.14
C ASP A 97 -0.40 -0.08 6.15
N LEU A 98 -0.55 -0.37 7.45
CA LEU A 98 -0.32 0.63 8.50
C LEU A 98 1.14 1.11 8.52
N GLN A 99 2.11 0.23 8.28
CA GLN A 99 3.52 0.60 8.18
C GLN A 99 3.79 1.47 6.94
N ILE A 100 3.26 1.07 5.78
CA ILE A 100 3.36 1.83 4.53
C ILE A 100 2.80 3.25 4.72
N LEU A 101 1.61 3.37 5.30
CA LEU A 101 0.98 4.67 5.58
C LEU A 101 1.86 5.53 6.51
N SER A 102 2.44 4.93 7.55
CA SER A 102 3.34 5.64 8.46
C SER A 102 4.58 6.17 7.75
N ILE A 103 5.19 5.37 6.87
CA ILE A 103 6.38 5.78 6.10
C ILE A 103 6.02 6.91 5.12
N ILE A 104 4.88 6.80 4.43
CA ILE A 104 4.41 7.84 3.51
C ILE A 104 4.21 9.17 4.24
N GLU A 105 3.52 9.17 5.38
CA GLU A 105 3.27 10.40 6.14
C GLU A 105 4.55 11.02 6.71
N LYS A 106 5.49 10.18 7.17
CA LYS A 106 6.82 10.64 7.61
C LYS A 106 7.58 11.31 6.46
N THR A 107 7.60 10.66 5.30
CA THR A 107 8.31 11.15 4.10
C THR A 107 7.72 12.45 3.59
N LYS A 108 6.39 12.50 3.45
CA LYS A 108 5.64 13.71 3.09
C LYS A 108 5.93 14.87 4.03
N SER A 109 5.92 14.61 5.35
CA SER A 109 6.26 15.62 6.36
C SER A 109 7.71 16.11 6.23
N GLY A 110 8.64 15.22 5.89
CA GLY A 110 10.04 15.56 5.59
C GLY A 110 10.15 16.52 4.40
N ILE A 111 9.54 16.16 3.26
CA ILE A 111 9.52 16.98 2.05
C ILE A 111 8.96 18.37 2.31
N ILE A 112 7.86 18.49 3.07
CA ILE A 112 7.26 19.79 3.42
C ILE A 112 8.24 20.66 4.21
N LYS A 113 8.95 20.09 5.19
CA LYS A 113 9.95 20.80 5.98
C LYS A 113 11.11 21.28 5.12
N GLU A 114 11.64 20.41 4.25
CA GLU A 114 12.70 20.76 3.32
C GLU A 114 12.29 21.89 2.38
N LEU A 115 11.12 21.81 1.75
CA LEU A 115 10.58 22.86 0.89
C LEU A 115 10.43 24.20 1.64
N SER A 116 9.99 24.17 2.89
CA SER A 116 9.88 25.37 3.72
C SER A 116 11.24 26.01 4.00
N SER A 117 12.26 25.19 4.27
CA SER A 117 13.63 25.63 4.54
C SER A 117 14.27 26.26 3.29
N VAL A 118 14.09 25.64 2.12
CA VAL A 118 14.60 26.15 0.84
C VAL A 118 13.94 27.48 0.49
N ARG A 119 12.63 27.63 0.73
CA ARG A 119 11.92 28.90 0.55
C ARG A 119 12.46 29.99 1.48
N ALA A 120 12.69 29.67 2.75
CA ALA A 120 13.26 30.61 3.72
C ALA A 120 14.69 31.03 3.33
N ALA A 121 15.55 30.08 2.94
CA ALA A 121 16.90 30.35 2.47
C ALA A 121 16.92 31.24 1.22
N ARG A 122 16.05 30.96 0.23
CA ARG A 122 15.89 31.82 -0.96
C ARG A 122 15.46 33.24 -0.60
N LYS A 123 14.54 33.40 0.35
CA LYS A 123 14.10 34.73 0.82
C LYS A 123 15.25 35.48 1.49
N ALA A 124 16.03 34.83 2.33
CA ALA A 124 17.20 35.42 2.98
C ALA A 124 18.24 35.88 1.94
N MET A 125 18.61 35.01 0.99
CA MET A 125 19.57 35.34 -0.08
C MET A 125 19.10 36.52 -0.94
N LYS A 126 17.80 36.60 -1.26
CA LYS A 126 17.23 37.74 -1.99
C LYS A 126 17.42 39.06 -1.23
N GLY A 127 17.26 39.05 0.09
CA GLY A 127 17.50 40.21 0.95
C GLY A 127 18.95 40.69 0.93
N TYR A 128 19.92 39.77 0.90
CA TYR A 128 21.34 40.11 0.80
C TYR A 128 21.72 40.70 -0.57
N HIS A 129 21.16 40.22 -1.68
CA HIS A 129 21.41 40.79 -3.01
C HIS A 129 20.78 42.19 -3.21
N SER A 130 19.71 42.53 -2.48
CA SER A 130 19.07 43.85 -2.56
C SER A 130 19.68 44.92 -1.63
N GLY A 131 20.61 44.55 -0.75
CA GLY A 131 21.21 45.46 0.25
C GLY A 131 22.47 46.22 -0.19
N GLY A 132 22.92 46.06 -1.43
CA GLY A 132 24.18 46.65 -1.94
C GLY A 132 24.07 48.03 -2.59
N GLY A 133 22.91 48.70 -2.53
CA GLY A 133 22.65 49.91 -3.31
C GLY A 133 21.92 51.03 -2.57
N SER A 134 22.53 51.59 -1.52
CA SER A 134 22.32 52.98 -1.08
C SER A 134 23.15 53.32 0.18
N SER A 135 24.47 53.43 0.01
CA SER A 135 25.26 54.33 0.87
C SER A 135 25.50 55.61 0.08
N GLN A 136 24.47 56.47 0.03
CA GLN A 136 24.69 57.88 -0.27
C GLN A 136 25.28 58.49 1.01
N LEU A 137 26.59 58.68 0.99
CA LEU A 137 27.28 59.57 1.91
C LEU A 137 26.79 61.00 1.60
N ASP A 138 25.93 61.54 2.46
CA ASP A 138 25.68 62.98 2.52
C ASP A 138 26.92 63.63 3.17
N GLU A 139 27.90 63.93 2.33
CA GLU A 139 29.02 64.79 2.70
C GLU A 139 28.58 66.24 2.47
N LYS A 140 28.32 66.96 3.57
CA LYS A 140 28.09 68.40 3.57
C LYS A 140 29.35 69.13 3.08
N ALA A 141 29.19 70.00 2.07
CA ALA A 141 30.10 71.10 1.76
C ALA A 141 29.29 72.34 1.35
#